data_AF-W9PJL0-F1
#
_entry.id   AF-W9PJL0-F1
#
_cell.length_a   1.000
_cell.length_b   1.000
_cell.length_c   1.000
_cell.angle_alpha   90.00
_cell.angle_beta   90.00
_cell.angle_gamma   90.00
#
_symmetry.space_group_name_H-M   'P 1'
#
loop_
_entity.id
_entity.type
_entity.pdbx_description
1 polymer ?
#
loop_
_entity_poly.entity_id
_entity_poly.type
_entity_poly.pdbx_seq_one_letter_code
_entity_poly.pdbx_strand_id
1 'polypeptide(L)'
;MDQQQEASSAPRSLTGADRIRALKDETAIFTAFDTYPWTKDKNFMSGLYAILGEPGQQNPQASLADMAIHARIFYYAQRIGVSIEFSAYKAWLASNSDHQPPDVLPEEYRQRDEANASPAPVLDWQKAAPKTDLYVDRKTAAAQSGSQDQPSYPMGFAEMIKLIQEGKPVPGIRQIPNTVVRDPVGPNLSGDSAPTLLLC
;
A
#
# COMPACT_ATOMS: atom_id res chain seq x y z
N MET A 1 60.95 48.60 7.09
CA MET A 1 59.61 48.96 6.63
C MET A 1 58.84 47.68 6.44
N ASP A 2 58.16 47.29 7.50
CA ASP A 2 57.01 46.39 7.50
C ASP A 2 56.15 46.59 6.26
N GLN A 3 55.92 45.51 5.53
CA GLN A 3 54.63 45.32 4.87
C GLN A 3 54.15 43.91 5.21
N GLN A 4 53.50 43.86 6.37
CA GLN A 4 52.51 42.86 6.75
C GLN A 4 51.46 42.78 5.66
N GLN A 5 51.45 41.67 4.91
CA GLN A 5 50.36 41.32 4.04
C GLN A 5 49.45 40.36 4.82
N GLU A 6 48.56 40.98 5.60
CA GLU A 6 47.48 40.32 6.31
C GLU A 6 46.46 39.82 5.26
N ALA A 7 46.68 38.59 4.78
CA ALA A 7 45.74 37.91 3.91
C ALA A 7 44.47 37.62 4.73
N SER A 8 43.50 38.53 4.62
CA SER A 8 42.12 38.32 5.05
C SER A 8 41.60 37.00 4.50
N SER A 9 41.51 36.01 5.37
CA SER A 9 40.85 34.73 5.12
C SER A 9 39.34 34.98 5.09
N ALA A 10 38.81 35.27 3.89
CA ALA A 10 37.38 35.24 3.67
C ALA A 10 36.82 33.86 4.08
N PRO A 11 35.72 33.77 4.85
CA PRO A 11 35.13 32.50 5.21
C PRO A 11 34.62 31.84 3.92
N ARG A 12 35.21 30.69 3.57
CA ARG A 12 34.74 29.85 2.46
C ARG A 12 33.27 29.55 2.73
N SER A 13 32.37 30.09 1.91
CA SER A 13 30.94 29.81 1.97
C SER A 13 30.73 28.34 1.66
N LEU A 14 30.57 27.52 2.71
CA LEU A 14 30.19 26.11 2.62
C LEU A 14 28.92 25.99 1.77
N THR A 15 28.93 25.08 0.80
CA THR A 15 27.77 24.83 -0.07
C THR A 15 26.57 24.40 0.79
N GLY A 16 25.35 24.56 0.28
CA GLY A 16 24.15 24.17 1.04
C GLY A 16 24.22 22.72 1.55
N ALA A 17 24.80 21.81 0.77
CA ALA A 17 25.01 20.42 1.16
C ALA A 17 26.03 20.25 2.30
N ASP A 18 27.12 21.02 2.29
CA ASP A 18 28.13 20.97 3.35
C ASP A 18 27.61 21.50 4.69
N ARG A 19 26.71 22.49 4.65
CA ARG A 19 26.04 22.99 5.85
C ARG A 19 25.16 21.93 6.50
N ILE A 20 24.42 21.16 5.69
CA ILE A 20 23.51 20.12 6.18
C ILE A 20 24.30 18.95 6.76
N ARG A 21 25.43 18.57 6.15
CA ARG A 21 26.35 17.55 6.69
C ARG A 21 26.96 17.93 8.04
N ALA A 22 27.09 19.22 8.32
CA ALA A 22 27.62 19.74 9.57
C ALA A 22 26.57 19.84 10.68
N LEU A 23 25.28 19.70 10.37
CA LEU A 23 24.21 19.68 11.37
C LEU A 23 24.33 18.41 12.22
N LYS A 24 24.31 18.58 13.54
CA LYS A 24 24.27 17.48 14.52
C LYS A 24 22.89 17.25 15.12
N ASP A 25 21.99 18.22 14.95
CA ASP A 25 20.63 18.17 15.46
C ASP A 25 19.73 17.48 14.44
N GLU A 26 19.07 16.40 14.86
CA GLU A 26 18.14 15.64 14.02
C GLU A 26 16.98 16.50 13.52
N THR A 27 16.48 17.41 14.35
CA THR A 27 15.37 18.30 13.96
C THR A 27 15.77 19.21 12.81
N ALA A 28 16.95 19.82 12.88
CA ALA A 28 17.50 20.65 11.82
C ALA A 28 17.77 19.86 10.53
N ILE A 29 18.20 18.60 10.65
CA ILE A 29 18.38 17.69 9.51
C ILE A 29 17.03 17.40 8.84
N PHE A 30 15.98 17.09 9.61
CA PHE A 30 14.64 16.83 9.08
C PHE A 30 14.02 18.07 8.43
N THR A 31 14.16 19.24 9.05
CA THR A 31 13.71 20.51 8.44
C THR A 31 14.46 20.79 7.14
N ALA A 32 15.77 20.58 7.09
CA ALA A 32 16.56 20.76 5.87
C ALA A 32 16.17 19.77 4.77
N PHE A 33 15.87 18.52 5.15
CA PHE A 33 15.35 17.48 4.26
C PHE A 33 14.01 17.89 3.63
N ASP A 34 13.10 18.44 4.42
CA ASP A 34 11.81 18.91 3.92
C ASP A 34 11.92 20.21 3.10
N THR A 35 12.89 21.07 3.39
CA THR A 35 13.12 22.32 2.64
C THR A 35 13.69 22.07 1.24
N TYR A 36 14.17 20.86 0.95
CA TYR A 36 14.73 20.53 -0.35
C TYR A 36 13.67 20.65 -1.48
N PRO A 37 14.02 21.22 -2.66
CA PRO A 37 13.07 21.49 -3.74
C PRO A 37 12.74 20.22 -4.55
N TRP A 38 12.12 19.24 -3.91
CA TRP A 38 11.87 17.90 -4.46
C TRP A 38 11.16 17.90 -5.81
N THR A 39 10.09 18.68 -5.97
CA THR A 39 9.29 18.73 -7.21
C THR A 39 10.01 19.41 -8.37
N LYS A 40 11.06 20.19 -8.10
CA LYS A 40 11.88 20.84 -9.14
C LYS A 40 13.02 19.95 -9.63
N ASP A 41 13.37 18.91 -8.88
CA ASP A 41 14.42 17.98 -9.26
C ASP A 41 13.88 16.89 -10.20
N LYS A 42 14.19 17.04 -11.49
CA LYS A 42 13.75 16.12 -12.54
C LYS A 42 14.33 14.71 -12.36
N ASN A 43 15.54 14.58 -11.83
CA ASN A 43 16.18 13.28 -11.65
C ASN A 43 15.46 12.50 -10.56
N PHE A 44 15.16 13.18 -9.44
CA PHE A 44 14.38 12.59 -8.36
C PHE A 44 12.99 12.19 -8.85
N MET A 45 12.25 13.10 -9.48
CA MET A 45 10.91 12.83 -10.01
C MET A 45 10.92 11.63 -10.97
N SER A 46 11.85 11.57 -11.93
CA SER A 46 11.95 10.43 -12.84
C SER A 46 12.19 9.09 -12.13
N GLY A 47 13.02 9.09 -11.08
CA GLY A 47 13.26 7.91 -10.26
C GLY A 47 12.04 7.52 -9.44
N LEU A 48 11.30 8.50 -8.92
CA LEU A 48 10.06 8.27 -8.19
C LEU A 48 8.98 7.64 -9.08
N TYR A 49 8.77 8.15 -10.31
CA TYR A 49 7.84 7.53 -11.27
C TYR A 49 8.23 6.08 -11.61
N ALA A 50 9.53 5.78 -11.71
CA ALA A 50 10.00 4.42 -11.96
C ALA A 50 9.68 3.46 -10.80
N ILE A 51 9.73 3.93 -9.55
CA ILE A 51 9.39 3.15 -8.36
C ILE A 51 7.87 3.00 -8.22
N LEU A 52 7.11 4.05 -8.51
CA LEU A 52 5.64 4.04 -8.43
C LEU A 52 5.00 3.21 -9.56
N GLY A 53 5.66 3.11 -10.71
CA GLY A 53 5.20 2.34 -11.87
C GLY A 53 3.99 2.98 -12.58
N GLU A 54 3.32 2.18 -13.40
CA GLU A 54 2.17 2.63 -14.18
C GLU A 54 0.96 2.95 -13.26
N PRO A 55 0.29 4.10 -13.48
CA PRO A 55 -0.90 4.47 -12.73
C PRO A 55 -2.03 3.45 -13.00
N GLY A 56 -2.22 2.52 -12.07
CA GLY A 56 -3.25 1.47 -12.18
C GLY A 56 -2.81 0.11 -11.64
N GLN A 57 -1.52 -0.21 -11.67
CA GLN A 57 -1.01 -1.46 -11.10
C GLN A 57 -0.99 -1.36 -9.58
N GLN A 58 -1.76 -2.20 -8.88
CA GLN A 58 -1.84 -2.18 -7.41
C GLN A 58 -0.59 -2.85 -6.86
N ASN A 59 0.17 -2.11 -6.03
CA ASN A 59 1.18 -2.71 -5.17
C ASN A 59 0.58 -2.84 -3.75
N PRO A 60 0.21 -4.05 -3.30
CA PRO A 60 -0.51 -4.23 -2.03
C PRO A 60 0.34 -4.00 -0.77
N GLN A 61 1.66 -3.81 -0.91
CA GLN A 61 2.59 -3.95 0.23
C GLN A 61 2.96 -2.65 0.96
N ALA A 62 2.76 -1.46 0.39
CA ALA A 62 3.11 -0.20 1.04
C ALA A 62 2.23 0.97 0.58
N SER A 63 1.99 1.94 1.45
CA SER A 63 1.34 3.20 1.06
C SER A 63 2.21 3.96 0.07
N LEU A 64 1.61 4.67 -0.90
CA LEU A 64 2.38 5.43 -1.89
C LEU A 64 3.12 6.59 -1.21
N ALA A 65 2.49 7.18 -0.19
CA ALA A 65 3.10 8.17 0.67
C ALA A 65 4.39 7.67 1.35
N ASP A 66 4.39 6.47 1.93
CA ASP A 66 5.58 5.92 2.57
C ASP A 66 6.67 5.59 1.54
N MET A 67 6.30 5.07 0.36
CA MET A 67 7.25 4.87 -0.75
C MET A 67 7.93 6.18 -1.17
N ALA A 68 7.18 7.27 -1.26
CA ALA A 68 7.74 8.58 -1.58
C ALA A 68 8.71 9.07 -0.50
N ILE A 69 8.42 8.85 0.79
CA ILE A 69 9.36 9.16 1.88
C ILE A 69 10.65 8.34 1.73
N HIS A 70 10.56 7.02 1.51
CA HIS A 70 11.73 6.17 1.33
C HIS A 70 12.58 6.60 0.13
N ALA A 71 11.95 6.92 -1.00
CA ALA A 71 12.65 7.42 -2.18
C ALA A 71 13.37 8.74 -1.91
N ARG A 72 12.73 9.67 -1.19
CA ARG A 72 13.36 10.94 -0.78
C ARG A 72 14.57 10.70 0.11
N ILE A 73 14.44 9.87 1.14
CA ILE A 73 15.52 9.53 2.06
C ILE A 73 16.72 8.95 1.29
N PHE A 74 16.48 7.98 0.42
CA PHE A 74 17.53 7.36 -0.38
C PHE A 74 18.22 8.37 -1.30
N TYR A 75 17.46 9.18 -2.01
CA TYR A 75 18.01 10.21 -2.90
C TYR A 75 18.82 11.25 -2.12
N TYR A 76 18.33 11.68 -0.96
CA TYR A 76 19.00 12.63 -0.08
C TYR A 76 20.34 12.09 0.41
N ALA A 77 20.36 10.84 0.85
CA ALA A 77 21.58 10.15 1.25
C ALA A 77 22.57 10.05 0.09
N GLN A 78 22.10 9.72 -1.11
CA GLN A 78 22.97 9.61 -2.29
C GLN A 78 23.55 10.97 -2.74
N ARG A 79 22.78 12.06 -2.64
CA ARG A 79 23.17 13.38 -3.17
C ARG A 79 23.87 14.25 -2.15
N ILE A 80 23.33 14.29 -0.95
CA ILE A 80 23.81 15.14 0.14
C ILE A 80 24.68 14.33 1.09
N GLY A 81 24.67 12.99 1.07
CA GLY A 81 25.53 12.18 1.94
C GLY A 81 25.06 12.17 3.41
N VAL A 82 23.80 12.54 3.65
CA VAL A 82 23.18 12.54 4.99
C VAL A 82 22.15 11.42 5.03
N SER A 83 22.39 10.42 5.87
CA SER A 83 21.46 9.32 6.11
C SER A 83 20.38 9.74 7.10
N ILE A 84 19.12 9.53 6.73
CA ILE A 84 17.96 9.77 7.59
C ILE A 84 17.28 8.43 7.81
N GLU A 85 16.99 8.09 9.07
CA GLU A 85 16.20 6.90 9.39
C GLU A 85 14.70 7.17 9.20
N PHE A 86 14.01 6.25 8.53
CA PHE A 86 12.58 6.41 8.23
C PHE A 86 11.73 6.45 9.51
N SER A 87 12.03 5.59 10.47
CA SER A 87 11.31 5.51 11.74
C SER A 87 11.48 6.78 12.59
N ALA A 88 12.70 7.32 12.65
CA ALA A 88 13.01 8.56 13.37
C ALA A 88 12.26 9.76 12.77
N TYR A 89 12.27 9.88 11.43
CA TYR A 89 11.55 10.93 10.74
C TYR A 89 10.02 10.85 10.96
N LYS A 90 9.43 9.65 10.89
CA LYS A 90 7.99 9.46 11.18
C LYS A 90 7.64 9.80 12.63
N ALA A 91 8.50 9.45 13.59
CA ALA A 91 8.31 9.81 15.00
C ALA A 91 8.39 11.33 15.21
N TRP A 92 9.31 11.99 14.50
CA TRP A 92 9.42 13.45 14.52
C TRP A 92 8.18 14.12 13.92
N LEU A 93 7.64 13.63 12.80
CA LEU A 93 6.38 14.12 12.22
C LEU A 93 5.19 13.95 13.18
N ALA A 94 5.09 12.80 13.86
CA ALA A 94 4.04 12.56 14.85
C ALA A 94 4.14 13.52 16.05
N SER A 95 5.35 13.95 16.38
CA SER A 95 5.61 14.89 17.49
C SER A 95 5.48 16.36 17.08
N ASN A 96 5.57 16.66 15.78
CA ASN A 96 5.54 18.02 15.23
C ASN A 96 4.35 18.18 14.28
N SER A 97 3.15 18.38 14.86
CA SER A 97 1.91 18.51 14.08
C SER A 97 1.86 19.75 13.17
N ASP A 98 2.68 20.77 13.45
CA ASP A 98 2.80 21.97 12.62
C ASP A 98 3.68 21.75 11.37
N HIS A 99 4.47 20.67 11.31
CA HIS A 99 5.33 20.38 10.16
C HIS A 99 4.69 19.32 9.27
N GLN A 100 4.24 19.75 8.09
CA GLN A 100 3.76 18.85 7.06
C GLN A 100 4.89 18.53 6.08
N PRO A 101 5.13 17.23 5.79
CA PRO A 101 6.12 16.86 4.79
C PRO A 101 5.73 17.45 3.43
N PRO A 102 6.71 17.85 2.62
CA PRO A 102 6.46 18.33 1.27
C PRO A 102 5.71 17.27 0.50
N ASP A 103 4.66 17.68 -0.18
CA ASP A 103 4.00 16.80 -1.11
C ASP A 103 4.81 16.70 -2.40
N VAL A 104 5.17 15.46 -2.73
CA VAL A 104 5.98 15.07 -3.87
C VAL A 104 5.27 14.07 -4.77
N LEU A 105 4.10 13.59 -4.35
CA LEU A 105 3.35 12.64 -5.14
C LEU A 105 2.59 13.40 -6.25
N PRO A 106 2.71 12.97 -7.51
CA PRO A 106 1.90 13.51 -8.58
C PRO A 106 0.41 13.24 -8.31
N GLU A 107 -0.45 14.17 -8.73
CA GLU A 107 -1.90 14.16 -8.43
C GLU A 107 -2.57 12.83 -8.82
N GLU A 108 -2.13 12.24 -9.93
CA GLU A 108 -2.60 10.95 -10.44
C GLU A 108 -2.44 9.80 -9.42
N TYR A 109 -1.43 9.87 -8.54
CA TYR A 109 -1.18 8.86 -7.51
C TYR A 109 -1.84 9.20 -6.17
N ARG A 110 -2.18 10.47 -5.92
CA ARG A 110 -2.79 10.91 -4.64
C ARG A 110 -4.23 10.47 -4.49
N GLN A 111 -5.03 10.66 -5.53
CA GLN A 111 -6.44 10.23 -5.56
C GLN A 111 -6.58 8.72 -5.28
N ARG A 112 -5.55 7.93 -5.60
CA ARG A 112 -5.51 6.51 -5.31
C ARG A 112 -5.24 6.20 -3.84
N ASP A 113 -4.29 6.89 -3.22
CA ASP A 113 -3.94 6.67 -1.82
C ASP A 113 -5.13 7.06 -0.92
N GLU A 114 -5.83 8.16 -1.23
CA GLU A 114 -7.05 8.57 -0.50
C GLU A 114 -8.24 7.62 -0.72
N ALA A 115 -8.41 7.09 -1.93
CA ALA A 115 -9.43 6.08 -2.21
C ALA A 115 -9.18 4.75 -1.48
N ASN A 116 -7.93 4.45 -1.12
CA ASN A 116 -7.53 3.26 -0.36
C ASN A 116 -7.46 3.52 1.16
N ALA A 117 -7.20 4.76 1.58
CA ALA A 117 -7.17 5.18 2.98
C ALA A 117 -8.57 5.44 3.57
N SER A 118 -9.59 5.62 2.73
CA SER A 118 -10.98 5.54 3.19
C SER A 118 -11.30 4.09 3.56
N PRO A 119 -11.75 3.79 4.80
CA PRO A 119 -12.22 2.45 5.11
C PRO A 119 -13.38 2.16 4.17
N ALA A 120 -13.18 1.21 3.25
CA ALA A 120 -14.27 0.72 2.41
C ALA A 120 -15.46 0.40 3.34
N PRO A 121 -16.69 0.79 2.97
CA PRO A 121 -17.84 0.53 3.81
C PRO A 121 -17.90 -0.97 4.08
N VAL A 122 -17.61 -1.36 5.33
CA VAL A 122 -17.68 -2.75 5.75
C VAL A 122 -19.07 -3.26 5.44
N LEU A 123 -19.14 -4.17 4.48
CA LEU A 123 -20.38 -4.80 4.06
C LEU A 123 -20.98 -5.53 5.28
N ASP A 124 -22.31 -5.62 5.36
CA ASP A 124 -22.96 -6.16 6.56
C ASP A 124 -22.56 -7.62 6.87
N TRP A 125 -22.20 -8.40 5.85
CA TRP A 125 -21.67 -9.75 6.04
C TRP A 125 -20.26 -9.75 6.65
N GLN A 126 -19.45 -8.72 6.42
CA GLN A 126 -18.10 -8.58 6.95
C GLN A 126 -18.10 -8.15 8.43
N LYS A 127 -19.16 -7.45 8.89
CA LYS A 127 -19.36 -7.15 10.32
C LYS A 127 -19.64 -8.41 11.15
N ALA A 128 -20.25 -9.42 10.53
CA ALA A 128 -20.53 -10.72 11.16
C ALA A 128 -19.32 -11.67 11.12
N ALA A 129 -18.21 -11.29 10.46
CA ALA A 129 -17.02 -12.12 10.41
C ALA A 129 -16.32 -12.17 11.78
N PRO A 130 -16.01 -13.37 12.31
CA PRO A 130 -15.24 -13.49 13.54
C PRO A 130 -13.85 -12.89 13.33
N LYS A 131 -13.43 -12.00 14.23
CA LYS A 131 -12.07 -11.43 14.27
C LYS A 131 -11.09 -12.45 14.86
N THR A 132 -10.97 -13.60 14.21
CA THR A 132 -9.96 -14.60 14.56
C THR A 132 -8.65 -14.21 13.88
N ASP A 133 -7.56 -14.20 14.64
CA ASP A 133 -6.22 -14.08 14.08
C ASP A 133 -5.99 -15.19 13.06
N LEU A 134 -5.76 -14.80 11.80
CA LEU A 134 -5.53 -15.74 10.69
C LEU A 134 -4.22 -16.53 10.83
N TYR A 135 -3.39 -16.20 11.83
CA TYR A 135 -2.11 -16.85 12.07
C TYR A 135 -2.07 -17.45 13.47
N VAL A 136 -2.16 -18.77 13.55
CA VAL A 136 -1.85 -19.51 14.78
C VAL A 136 -0.40 -19.98 14.69
N ASP A 137 0.44 -19.52 15.61
CA ASP A 137 1.81 -19.99 15.72
C ASP A 137 1.85 -21.50 15.96
N ARG A 138 2.62 -22.23 15.15
CA ARG A 138 2.70 -23.70 15.24
C ARG A 138 3.12 -24.18 16.64
N LYS A 139 3.84 -23.33 17.39
CA LYS A 139 4.30 -23.62 18.74
C LYS A 139 3.20 -23.54 19.80
N THR A 140 2.19 -22.68 19.64
CA THR A 140 1.04 -22.60 20.56
C THR A 140 0.03 -23.72 20.29
N ALA A 141 -0.15 -24.12 19.02
CA ALA A 141 -0.99 -25.26 18.65
C ALA A 141 -0.50 -26.59 19.28
N ALA A 142 0.82 -26.79 19.40
CA ALA A 142 1.40 -28.00 19.97
C ALA A 142 1.20 -28.15 21.49
N ALA A 143 0.90 -27.07 22.22
CA ALA A 143 0.69 -27.10 23.66
C ALA A 143 -0.73 -27.55 24.08
N GLN A 144 -1.66 -27.66 23.12
CA GLN A 144 -3.04 -28.11 23.34
C GLN A 144 -3.33 -29.49 22.72
N SER A 145 -2.34 -30.13 22.10
CA SER A 145 -2.51 -31.42 21.44
C SER A 145 -2.18 -32.58 22.37
N GLY A 146 -3.21 -33.07 23.07
CA GLY A 146 -3.25 -34.48 23.45
C GLY A 146 -3.54 -35.33 22.21
N SER A 147 -2.57 -36.15 21.81
CA SER A 147 -2.72 -37.31 20.93
C SER A 147 -2.96 -37.08 19.43
N GLN A 148 -1.91 -37.41 18.66
CA GLN A 148 -1.83 -37.92 17.28
C GLN A 148 -2.77 -37.36 16.19
N ASP A 149 -2.12 -36.68 15.23
CA ASP A 149 -2.44 -36.53 13.80
C ASP A 149 -3.80 -35.97 13.34
N GLN A 150 -4.70 -35.59 14.25
CA GLN A 150 -5.92 -34.88 13.87
C GLN A 150 -5.85 -33.42 14.33
N PRO A 151 -5.84 -32.42 13.42
CA PRO A 151 -5.94 -31.04 13.84
C PRO A 151 -7.25 -30.84 14.62
N SER A 152 -7.18 -30.10 15.71
CA SER A 152 -8.33 -29.82 16.59
C SER A 152 -9.33 -28.96 15.83
N TYR A 153 -10.27 -29.60 15.15
CA TYR A 153 -11.33 -28.91 14.46
C TYR A 153 -12.42 -28.50 15.46
N PRO A 154 -13.02 -27.31 15.31
CA PRO A 154 -14.13 -26.90 16.16
C PRO A 154 -15.30 -27.89 16.06
N MET A 155 -16.03 -28.07 17.16
CA MET A 155 -17.04 -29.12 17.34
C MET A 155 -18.07 -29.23 16.20
N GLY A 156 -18.48 -28.11 15.60
CA GLY A 156 -19.42 -28.11 14.49
C GLY A 156 -18.88 -28.74 13.20
N PHE A 157 -17.58 -28.68 12.96
CA PHE A 157 -16.95 -29.28 11.79
C PHE A 157 -16.80 -30.80 11.93
N ALA A 158 -16.49 -31.29 13.12
CA ALA A 158 -16.46 -32.73 13.39
C ALA A 158 -17.83 -33.39 13.17
N GLU A 159 -18.90 -32.70 13.59
CA GLU A 159 -20.28 -33.14 13.35
C GLU A 159 -20.62 -33.12 11.85
N MET A 160 -20.16 -32.12 11.11
CA MET A 160 -20.33 -32.07 9.65
C MET A 160 -19.61 -33.22 8.93
N ILE A 161 -18.35 -33.52 9.27
CA ILE A 161 -17.60 -34.65 8.68
C ILE A 161 -18.34 -35.96 8.94
N LYS A 162 -18.88 -36.14 10.16
CA LYS A 162 -19.66 -37.31 10.51
C LYS A 162 -20.91 -37.44 9.63
N LEU A 163 -21.64 -36.35 9.38
CA LEU A 163 -22.80 -36.35 8.48
C LEU A 163 -22.40 -36.71 7.03
N ILE A 164 -21.26 -36.20 6.55
CA ILE A 164 -20.72 -36.53 5.22
C ILE A 164 -20.36 -38.01 5.14
N GLN A 165 -19.68 -38.55 6.15
CA GLN A 165 -19.27 -39.96 6.22
C GLN A 165 -20.47 -40.91 6.36
N GLU A 166 -21.51 -40.50 7.08
CA GLU A 166 -22.77 -41.24 7.24
C GLU A 166 -23.74 -41.08 6.06
N GLY A 167 -23.40 -40.26 5.06
CA GLY A 167 -24.24 -39.99 3.89
C GLY A 167 -25.52 -39.20 4.20
N LYS A 168 -25.57 -38.53 5.35
CA LYS A 168 -26.73 -37.71 5.75
C LYS A 168 -26.62 -36.31 5.12
N PRO A 169 -27.75 -35.71 4.68
CA PRO A 169 -27.74 -34.38 4.10
C PRO A 169 -27.24 -33.36 5.13
N VAL A 170 -26.24 -32.56 4.75
CA VAL A 170 -25.73 -31.50 5.61
C VAL A 170 -26.81 -30.43 5.77
N PRO A 171 -27.17 -30.02 6.99
CA PRO A 171 -28.20 -29.01 7.21
C PRO A 171 -27.79 -27.68 6.55
N GLY A 172 -28.71 -27.06 5.80
CA GLY A 172 -28.52 -25.74 5.18
C GLY A 172 -28.07 -25.75 3.70
N ILE A 173 -27.66 -26.88 3.14
CA ILE A 173 -27.32 -26.96 1.71
C ILE A 173 -28.52 -27.47 0.89
N ARG A 174 -28.81 -26.81 -0.24
CA ARG A 174 -29.82 -27.26 -1.21
C ARG A 174 -29.14 -28.16 -2.23
N GLN A 175 -29.75 -29.31 -2.53
CA GLN A 175 -29.24 -30.19 -3.57
C GLN A 175 -29.41 -29.51 -4.94
N ILE A 176 -28.28 -29.23 -5.61
CA ILE A 176 -28.32 -28.71 -6.96
C ILE A 176 -28.73 -29.88 -7.88
N PRO A 177 -29.85 -29.79 -8.60
CA PRO A 177 -30.21 -30.81 -9.56
C PRO A 177 -29.13 -30.88 -10.66
N ASN A 178 -28.75 -32.09 -11.07
CA ASN A 178 -27.79 -32.32 -12.17
C ASN A 178 -28.30 -31.86 -13.55
N THR A 179 -29.50 -31.28 -13.61
CA THR A 179 -30.10 -30.74 -14.81
C THR A 179 -30.02 -29.23 -14.79
N VAL A 180 -29.34 -28.66 -15.78
CA VAL A 180 -29.44 -27.25 -16.08
C VAL A 180 -30.81 -27.01 -16.71
N VAL A 181 -31.64 -26.14 -16.12
CA VAL A 181 -32.81 -25.59 -16.82
C VAL A 181 -32.25 -24.73 -17.95
N ARG A 182 -32.23 -25.26 -19.18
CA ARG A 182 -31.99 -24.44 -20.36
C ARG A 182 -33.32 -23.80 -20.70
N ASP A 183 -33.53 -22.57 -20.26
CA ASP A 183 -34.59 -21.74 -20.84
C ASP A 183 -34.30 -21.59 -22.34
N PRO A 184 -35.14 -22.12 -23.25
CA PRO A 184 -35.01 -21.75 -24.65
C PRO A 184 -35.67 -20.38 -24.83
N VAL A 185 -34.90 -19.40 -25.33
CA VAL A 185 -35.31 -18.07 -25.80
C VAL A 185 -35.06 -16.90 -24.83
N GLY A 186 -33.83 -16.37 -24.86
CA GLY A 186 -33.64 -14.92 -24.76
C GLY A 186 -33.87 -14.32 -26.15
N PRO A 187 -34.66 -13.23 -26.31
CA PRO A 187 -34.85 -12.61 -27.61
C PRO A 187 -33.63 -11.76 -27.91
N ASN A 188 -32.78 -12.19 -28.83
CA ASN A 188 -31.86 -11.28 -29.46
C ASN A 188 -31.69 -11.60 -30.94
N LEU A 189 -32.33 -10.73 -31.73
CA LEU A 189 -31.81 -10.09 -32.94
C LEU A 189 -31.22 -11.06 -33.98
N SER A 190 -32.04 -11.44 -34.95
CA SER A 190 -31.55 -11.93 -36.24
C SER A 190 -32.45 -11.45 -37.37
N GLY A 191 -31.93 -10.47 -38.11
CA GLY A 191 -32.11 -10.32 -39.55
C GLY A 191 -33.51 -9.96 -40.04
N ASP A 192 -33.90 -8.69 -39.91
CA ASP A 192 -34.88 -8.12 -40.84
C ASP A 192 -34.18 -7.92 -42.18
N SER A 193 -34.35 -8.91 -43.06
CA SER A 193 -33.99 -8.86 -44.47
C SER A 193 -35.25 -9.14 -45.27
N ALA A 194 -35.95 -8.08 -45.69
CA ALA A 194 -36.91 -8.15 -46.78
C ALA A 194 -36.90 -6.84 -47.57
N PRO A 195 -36.50 -6.86 -48.86
CA PRO A 195 -36.66 -5.71 -49.74
C PRO A 195 -38.10 -5.60 -50.28
N THR A 196 -38.64 -4.38 -50.21
CA THR A 196 -39.57 -3.69 -51.12
C THR A 196 -40.25 -4.51 -52.22
N LEU A 197 -41.59 -4.44 -52.29
CA LEU A 197 -42.30 -4.08 -53.52
C LEU A 197 -43.71 -3.50 -53.23
N LEU A 198 -43.88 -2.26 -53.69
CA LEU A 198 -45.13 -1.65 -54.14
C LEU A 198 -46.00 -2.62 -54.97
N LEU A 199 -47.33 -2.59 -54.83
CA LEU A 199 -48.29 -2.00 -55.79
C LEU A 199 -49.75 -2.42 -55.49
N CYS A 200 -50.65 -1.44 -55.62
CA CYS A 200 -52.12 -1.48 -55.82
C CYS A 200 -53.03 -2.13 -54.77
#